data_AF-A0AAV2Q6F4-F1
#
_entry.id   AF-A0AAV2Q6F4-F1
#
_cell.length_a   1.000
_cell.length_b   1.000
_cell.length_c   1.000
_cell.angle_alpha   90.00
_cell.angle_beta   90.00
_cell.angle_gamma   90.00
#
_symmetry.space_group_name_H-M   'P 1'
#
loop_
_entity.id
_entity.type
_entity.pdbx_description
1 polymer ?
#
loop_
_entity_poly.entity_id
_entity_poly.type
_entity_poly.pdbx_seq_one_letter_code
_entity_poly.pdbx_strand_id
1 'polypeptide(L)'
;NSIVVSDEQLDFDLPSPAFPLLENLTISGVVSNSRLRHVLLHSPNIKNIKLDGQLESLHDATFSNLLQVNHLSQLEELYFNVSTTVTLSTVRQLLHCDNNLKLVGRLCHMGGATMEQYQELQ
;
A
#
# COMPACT_ATOMS: atom_id res chain seq x y z
N ASN A 1 -25.78 -5.11 21.96
CA ASN A 1 -24.35 -5.45 21.96
C ASN A 1 -23.87 -5.62 20.53
N SER A 2 -23.64 -4.50 19.85
CA SER A 2 -23.01 -4.52 18.53
C SER A 2 -21.53 -4.70 18.76
N ILE A 3 -20.99 -5.86 18.40
CA ILE A 3 -19.54 -6.07 18.37
C ILE A 3 -19.05 -5.22 17.18
N VAL A 4 -18.63 -3.99 17.47
CA VAL A 4 -17.80 -3.22 16.55
C VAL A 4 -16.44 -3.91 16.62
N VAL A 5 -16.24 -4.93 15.78
CA VAL A 5 -14.91 -5.50 15.55
C VAL A 5 -14.14 -4.41 14.81
N SER A 6 -13.57 -3.48 15.57
CA SER A 6 -12.69 -2.45 15.08
C SER A 6 -11.38 -3.12 14.68
N ASP A 7 -10.85 -2.78 13.50
CA ASP A 7 -9.53 -3.25 13.03
C ASP A 7 -8.37 -2.91 14.00
N GLU A 8 -8.65 -2.13 15.05
CA GLU A 8 -7.75 -1.77 16.15
C GLU A 8 -7.30 -2.95 17.03
N GLN A 9 -7.91 -4.14 16.90
CA GLN A 9 -7.53 -5.34 17.68
C GLN A 9 -6.62 -6.33 16.95
N LEU A 10 -6.08 -5.97 15.78
CA LEU A 10 -5.18 -6.86 15.02
C LEU A 10 -3.73 -6.91 15.55
N ASP A 11 -3.43 -6.33 16.71
CA ASP A 11 -2.16 -6.60 17.41
C ASP A 11 -2.22 -7.99 18.05
N PHE A 12 -2.05 -9.01 17.22
CA PHE A 12 -1.52 -10.28 17.68
C PHE A 12 -0.09 -9.98 18.11
N ASP A 13 0.30 -10.27 19.36
CA ASP A 13 1.65 -10.07 19.92
C ASP A 13 2.72 -10.86 19.14
N LEU A 14 2.93 -10.49 17.87
CA LEU A 14 3.80 -11.17 16.92
C LEU A 14 5.16 -10.49 16.98
N PRO A 15 6.25 -11.25 17.19
CA PRO A 15 7.59 -10.69 17.09
C PRO A 15 7.83 -10.15 15.68
N SER A 16 8.36 -8.94 15.55
CA SER A 16 8.72 -8.37 14.24
C SER A 16 10.18 -8.65 13.89
N PRO A 17 10.50 -9.12 12.66
CA PRO A 17 9.56 -9.45 11.58
C PRO A 17 8.91 -10.84 11.75
N ALA A 18 7.59 -10.92 11.59
CA ALA A 18 6.84 -12.19 11.73
C ALA A 18 6.73 -12.96 10.40
N PHE A 19 6.84 -12.27 9.27
CA PHE A 19 6.73 -12.83 7.92
C PHE A 19 7.95 -12.47 7.05
N PRO A 20 9.18 -12.83 7.46
CA PRO A 20 10.40 -12.41 6.77
C PRO A 20 10.53 -12.98 5.34
N LEU A 21 9.81 -14.04 5.01
CA LEU A 21 9.81 -14.67 3.69
C LEU A 21 8.62 -14.25 2.82
N LEU A 22 7.75 -13.36 3.31
CA LEU A 22 6.61 -12.91 2.52
C LEU A 22 7.06 -11.91 1.46
N GLU A 23 7.08 -12.37 0.21
CA GLU A 23 7.42 -11.53 -0.95
C GLU A 23 6.19 -11.06 -1.73
N ASN A 24 5.07 -11.77 -1.62
CA ASN A 24 3.86 -11.53 -2.41
C ASN A 24 2.65 -11.39 -1.49
N LEU A 25 1.96 -10.26 -1.57
CA LEU A 25 0.79 -9.96 -0.76
C LEU A 25 -0.39 -9.62 -1.67
N THR A 26 -1.46 -10.39 -1.55
CA THR A 26 -2.77 -10.01 -2.10
C THR A 26 -3.74 -9.78 -0.96
N ILE A 27 -4.30 -8.57 -0.87
CA ILE A 27 -5.37 -8.26 0.09
C ILE A 27 -6.66 -8.01 -0.68
N SER A 28 -7.67 -8.82 -0.37
CA SER A 28 -9.04 -8.67 -0.88
C SER A 28 -10.01 -8.30 0.25
N GLY A 29 -11.26 -7.99 -0.12
CA GLY A 29 -12.28 -7.48 0.80
C GLY A 29 -12.03 -6.02 1.17
N VAL A 30 -12.44 -5.57 2.36
CA VAL A 30 -12.14 -4.21 2.83
C VAL A 30 -10.64 -4.11 3.15
N VAL A 31 -9.97 -3.13 2.53
CA VAL A 31 -8.55 -2.83 2.78
C VAL A 31 -8.46 -1.53 3.56
N SER A 32 -8.24 -1.64 4.87
CA SER A 32 -8.03 -0.51 5.76
C SER A 32 -6.55 -0.20 5.96
N ASN A 33 -6.28 1.02 6.43
CA ASN A 33 -4.92 1.49 6.74
C ASN A 33 -4.23 0.62 7.79
N SER A 34 -4.96 0.24 8.84
CA SER A 34 -4.47 -0.60 9.93
C SER A 34 -4.10 -2.00 9.45
N ARG A 35 -4.96 -2.63 8.65
CA ARG A 35 -4.72 -3.98 8.10
C ARG A 35 -3.48 -4.01 7.21
N LEU A 36 -3.38 -3.04 6.29
CA LEU A 36 -2.22 -2.94 5.40
C LEU A 36 -0.93 -2.63 6.18
N ARG A 37 -1.00 -1.71 7.17
CA ARG A 37 0.13 -1.37 8.05
C ARG A 37 0.61 -2.57 8.86
N HIS A 38 -0.31 -3.32 9.47
CA HIS A 38 0.03 -4.49 10.29
C HIS A 38 0.79 -5.54 9.46
N VAL A 39 0.26 -5.92 8.29
CA VAL A 39 0.94 -6.92 7.44
C VAL A 39 2.32 -6.42 7.00
N LEU A 40 2.41 -5.15 6.57
CA LEU A 40 3.68 -4.60 6.08
C LEU A 40 4.72 -4.42 7.19
N LEU A 41 4.32 -4.09 8.42
CA LEU A 41 5.23 -4.02 9.57
C LEU A 41 5.98 -5.34 9.80
N HIS A 42 5.36 -6.48 9.47
CA HIS A 42 5.94 -7.80 9.68
C HIS A 42 6.56 -8.42 8.41
N SER A 43 6.56 -7.70 7.28
CA SER A 43 6.94 -8.24 5.96
C SER A 43 8.02 -7.39 5.28
N PRO A 44 9.27 -7.39 5.79
CA PRO A 44 10.33 -6.48 5.32
C PRO A 44 10.78 -6.73 3.87
N ASN A 45 10.60 -7.96 3.36
CA ASN A 45 11.07 -8.37 2.04
C ASN A 45 9.96 -8.40 0.98
N ILE A 46 8.89 -7.63 1.19
CA ILE A 46 7.76 -7.60 0.26
C ILE A 46 8.20 -7.03 -1.10
N LYS A 47 7.85 -7.73 -2.17
CA LYS A 47 8.14 -7.35 -3.56
C LYS A 47 6.88 -6.96 -4.31
N ASN A 48 5.79 -7.70 -4.11
CA ASN A 48 4.57 -7.52 -4.88
C ASN A 48 3.38 -7.30 -3.95
N ILE A 49 2.69 -6.18 -4.11
CA ILE A 49 1.47 -5.84 -3.35
C ILE A 49 0.32 -5.67 -4.32
N LYS A 50 -0.71 -6.52 -4.17
CA LYS A 50 -1.96 -6.44 -4.92
C LYS A 50 -3.11 -6.13 -3.97
N LEU A 51 -3.66 -4.93 -4.10
CA LEU A 51 -4.82 -4.46 -3.34
C LEU A 51 -6.08 -4.69 -4.19
N ASP A 52 -6.63 -5.91 -4.10
CA ASP A 52 -7.75 -6.41 -4.91
C ASP A 52 -9.12 -6.29 -4.21
N GLY A 53 -9.21 -5.32 -3.30
CA GLY A 53 -10.35 -5.12 -2.42
C GLY A 53 -11.07 -3.78 -2.62
N GLN A 54 -11.90 -3.42 -1.64
CA GLN A 54 -12.47 -2.08 -1.49
C GLN A 54 -11.41 -1.16 -0.86
N LEU A 55 -11.05 -0.10 -1.58
CA LEU A 55 -9.91 0.77 -1.25
C LEU A 55 -10.33 2.17 -0.77
N GLU A 56 -11.62 2.37 -0.46
CA GLU A 56 -12.21 3.67 -0.09
C GLU A 56 -11.54 4.31 1.14
N SER A 57 -10.95 3.49 2.02
CA SER A 57 -10.26 3.94 3.23
C SER A 57 -8.77 4.23 3.03
N LEU A 58 -8.22 3.93 1.84
CA LEU A 58 -6.82 4.18 1.52
C LEU A 58 -6.68 5.54 0.84
N HIS A 59 -5.73 6.35 1.29
CA HIS A 59 -5.42 7.65 0.73
C HIS A 59 -3.91 7.79 0.50
N ASP A 60 -3.47 8.87 -0.13
CA ASP A 60 -2.03 9.11 -0.30
C ASP A 60 -1.27 9.14 1.04
N ALA A 61 -1.89 9.71 2.08
CA ALA A 61 -1.34 9.70 3.44
C ALA A 61 -1.17 8.28 4.03
N THR A 62 -1.95 7.29 3.57
CA THR A 62 -1.76 5.90 3.97
C THR A 62 -0.36 5.44 3.59
N PHE A 63 0.05 5.65 2.34
CA PHE A 63 1.37 5.23 1.86
C PHE A 63 2.50 6.00 2.53
N SER A 64 2.29 7.28 2.84
CA SER A 64 3.22 8.03 3.68
C SER A 64 3.42 7.39 5.06
N ASN A 65 2.35 6.95 5.70
CA ASN A 65 2.41 6.30 7.01
C ASN A 65 2.98 4.88 6.92
N LEU A 66 2.75 4.16 5.80
CA LEU A 66 3.32 2.84 5.56
C LEU A 66 4.84 2.90 5.45
N LEU A 67 5.37 3.91 4.77
CA LEU A 67 6.82 4.10 4.62
C LEU A 67 7.54 4.36 5.95
N GLN A 68 6.82 4.81 6.99
CA GLN A 68 7.38 4.95 8.34
C GLN A 68 7.58 3.62 9.07
N VAL A 69 6.89 2.55 8.64
CA VAL A 69 6.98 1.22 9.27
C VAL A 69 7.66 0.17 8.41
N ASN A 70 7.65 0.36 7.10
CA ASN A 70 8.31 -0.50 6.14
C ASN A 70 8.79 0.38 4.98
N HIS A 71 10.10 0.45 4.77
CA HIS A 71 10.71 1.26 3.71
C HIS A 71 10.38 0.75 2.30
N LEU A 72 9.80 -0.45 2.19
CA LEU A 72 9.41 -1.09 0.93
C LEU A 72 10.59 -1.21 -0.03
N SER A 73 11.83 -1.36 0.48
CA SER A 73 13.06 -1.33 -0.33
C SER A 73 13.15 -2.45 -1.36
N GLN A 74 12.37 -3.52 -1.22
CA GLN A 74 12.30 -4.63 -2.17
C GLN A 74 11.06 -4.56 -3.07
N LEU A 75 10.20 -3.54 -2.93
CA LEU A 75 8.96 -3.42 -3.70
C LEU A 75 9.29 -3.29 -5.19
N GLU A 76 8.69 -4.16 -6.00
CA GLU A 76 8.80 -4.20 -7.46
C GLU A 76 7.47 -3.87 -8.13
N GLU A 77 6.35 -4.33 -7.57
CA GLU A 77 5.03 -4.17 -8.16
C GLU A 77 3.99 -3.74 -7.11
N LEU A 78 3.22 -2.70 -7.45
CA LEU A 78 2.07 -2.25 -6.67
C LEU A 78 0.84 -2.13 -7.57
N TYR A 79 -0.21 -2.88 -7.25
CA TYR A 79 -1.42 -2.90 -8.03
C TYR A 79 -2.64 -2.53 -7.19
N PHE A 80 -3.48 -1.66 -7.74
CA PHE A 80 -4.75 -1.25 -7.17
C PHE A 80 -5.89 -1.77 -8.06
N ASN A 81 -6.93 -2.38 -7.51
CA ASN A 81 -8.07 -2.79 -8.35
C ASN A 81 -8.89 -1.59 -8.83
N VAL A 82 -9.53 -0.88 -7.89
CA VAL A 82 -10.24 0.38 -8.11
C VAL A 82 -10.06 1.23 -6.86
N SER A 83 -9.25 2.28 -6.96
CA SER A 83 -9.14 3.30 -5.91
C SER A 83 -9.62 4.64 -6.43
N THR A 84 -10.54 5.25 -5.69
CA THR A 84 -11.03 6.61 -5.97
C THR A 84 -10.22 7.69 -5.23
N THR A 85 -9.33 7.28 -4.34
CA THR A 85 -8.76 8.11 -3.27
C THR A 85 -7.24 8.10 -3.22
N VAL A 86 -6.61 7.10 -3.86
CA VAL A 86 -5.17 7.04 -4.10
C VAL A 86 -4.90 7.72 -5.45
N THR A 87 -3.99 8.69 -5.44
CA THR A 87 -3.68 9.52 -6.60
C THR A 87 -2.26 9.28 -7.10
N LEU A 88 -1.86 10.03 -8.14
CA LEU A 88 -0.49 10.04 -8.64
C LEU A 88 0.53 10.44 -7.58
N SER A 89 0.12 11.17 -6.53
CA SER A 89 1.01 11.58 -5.44
C SER A 89 1.60 10.37 -4.72
N THR A 90 0.83 9.28 -4.57
CA THR A 90 1.35 8.01 -4.03
C THR A 90 2.44 7.42 -4.92
N VAL A 91 2.25 7.43 -6.24
CA VAL A 91 3.27 6.95 -7.19
C VAL A 91 4.55 7.77 -7.06
N ARG A 92 4.43 9.10 -7.06
CA ARG A 92 5.57 10.00 -6.85
C ARG A 92 6.27 9.67 -5.55
N GLN A 93 5.54 9.55 -4.46
CA GLN A 93 6.14 9.23 -3.16
C GLN A 93 6.92 7.93 -3.19
N LEU A 94 6.38 6.88 -3.81
CA LEU A 94 7.05 5.59 -3.91
C LEU A 94 8.26 5.63 -4.84
N LEU A 95 8.22 6.40 -5.93
CA LEU A 95 9.38 6.59 -6.83
C LEU A 95 10.53 7.37 -6.18
N HIS A 96 10.24 8.22 -5.19
CA HIS A 96 11.27 8.93 -4.41
C HIS A 96 11.85 8.09 -3.27
N CYS A 97 11.34 6.87 -3.06
CA CYS A 97 11.88 5.94 -2.07
C CYS A 97 12.96 5.05 -2.71
N ASP A 98 13.95 4.65 -1.91
CA ASP A 98 14.99 3.71 -2.34
C ASP A 98 14.40 2.29 -2.38
N ASN A 99 13.65 2.01 -3.45
CA ASN A 99 13.02 0.72 -3.74
C ASN A 99 13.23 0.32 -5.21
N ASN A 100 12.78 -0.88 -5.56
CA ASN A 100 12.94 -1.46 -6.89
C ASN A 100 11.67 -1.34 -7.75
N LEU A 101 10.83 -0.33 -7.52
CA LEU A 101 9.49 -0.25 -8.10
C LEU A 101 9.57 -0.14 -9.62
N LYS A 102 9.00 -1.14 -10.32
CA LYS A 102 8.96 -1.23 -11.77
C LYS A 102 7.56 -0.99 -12.32
N LEU A 103 6.53 -1.30 -11.53
CA LEU A 103 5.15 -1.31 -12.01
C LEU A 103 4.19 -0.76 -10.97
N VAL A 104 3.38 0.21 -11.39
CA VAL A 104 2.16 0.61 -10.67
C VAL A 104 0.94 0.43 -11.57
N GLY A 105 0.00 -0.41 -11.15
CA GLY A 105 -1.16 -0.79 -11.93
C GLY A 105 -2.49 -0.19 -11.46
N ARG A 106 -3.36 0.15 -12.43
CA ARG A 106 -4.80 0.43 -12.25
C ARG A 106 -5.16 1.51 -11.21
N LEU A 107 -4.38 2.58 -11.16
CA LEU A 107 -4.82 3.84 -10.55
C LEU A 107 -5.95 4.46 -11.39
N CYS A 108 -7.16 4.53 -10.84
CA CYS A 108 -8.32 5.03 -11.58
C CYS A 108 -8.42 6.56 -11.62
N HIS A 109 -7.91 7.28 -10.59
CA HIS A 109 -7.88 8.76 -10.57
C HIS A 109 -6.74 9.41 -11.34
N MET A 110 -6.20 8.68 -12.31
CA MET A 110 -5.22 9.18 -13.27
C MET A 110 -5.83 10.22 -14.23
N GLY A 111 -7.17 10.25 -14.36
CA GLY A 111 -7.90 11.19 -15.23
C GLY A 111 -7.90 12.66 -14.77
N GLY A 112 -7.53 12.94 -13.53
CA GLY A 112 -7.35 14.32 -13.02
C GLY A 112 -5.91 14.83 -13.13
N ALA A 113 -4.96 13.96 -13.48
CA ALA A 113 -3.56 14.35 -13.59
C ALA A 113 -3.29 15.04 -14.95
N THR A 114 -2.61 16.17 -14.92
CA THR A 114 -2.20 16.86 -16.16
C THR A 114 -1.09 16.07 -16.86
N MET A 115 -0.94 16.22 -18.18
CA MET A 115 0.16 15.57 -18.92
C MET A 115 1.55 15.92 -18.34
N GLU A 116 1.71 17.15 -17.84
CA GLU A 116 2.92 17.60 -17.13
C GLU A 116 3.20 16.73 -15.89
N GLN A 117 2.15 16.39 -15.13
CA GLN A 117 2.30 15.56 -13.95
C GLN A 117 2.77 14.14 -14.26
N TYR A 118 2.49 13.62 -15.45
CA TYR A 118 3.04 12.34 -15.93
C TYR A 118 4.50 12.47 -16.38
N GLN A 119 4.86 13.57 -17.03
CA GLN A 119 6.23 13.83 -17.47
C GLN A 119 7.19 13.95 -16.29
N GLU A 120 6.73 14.48 -15.15
CA GLU A 120 7.49 14.53 -13.90
C GLU A 120 7.78 13.15 -13.27
N LEU A 121 7.24 12.05 -13.81
CA LEU A 121 7.51 10.68 -13.34
C LEU A 121 8.62 9.96 -14.12
N GLN A 122 9.09 10.55 -15.23
CA GLN A 122 10.16 10.01 -16.09
C GLN A 122 11.53 10.51 -15.64
#